data_AF-A0AAV6B7L3-F1
#
_entry.id   AF-A0AAV6B7L3-F1
#
_cell.length_a   1.000
_cell.length_b   1.000
_cell.length_c   1.000
_cell.angle_alpha   90.00
_cell.angle_beta   90.00
_cell.angle_gamma   90.00
#
_symmetry.space_group_name_H-M   'P 1'
#
loop_
_entity.id
_entity.type
_entity.pdbx_description
1 polymer ?
#
loop_
_entity_poly.entity_id
_entity_poly.type
_entity_poly.pdbx_seq_one_letter_code
_entity_poly.pdbx_strand_id
1 'polypeptide(L)' 'AVEHIRVTAKKHGVASGIHVADAAQAQRRAKEGFQFIAVASDAGFLMAKAKEVTSALGLGAGKAVAKY' A
#
# COMPACT_ATOMS: atom_id res chain seq x y z
N ALA A 1 3.15 -17.67 -5.26
CA ALA A 1 2.80 -17.55 -3.83
C ALA A 1 1.53 -16.72 -3.61
N VAL A 2 1.51 -15.42 -3.96
CA VAL A 2 0.36 -14.52 -3.72
C VAL A 2 -0.96 -15.04 -4.33
N GLU A 3 -0.94 -15.48 -5.58
CA GLU A 3 -2.12 -16.03 -6.25
C GLU A 3 -2.64 -17.32 -5.58
N HIS A 4 -1.74 -18.19 -5.13
CA HIS A 4 -2.11 -19.41 -4.43
C HIS A 4 -2.85 -19.12 -3.12
N ILE A 5 -2.40 -18.12 -2.35
CA ILE A 5 -3.08 -17.69 -1.12
C ILE A 5 -4.51 -17.23 -1.43
N ARG A 6 -4.68 -16.41 -2.46
CA ARG A 6 -6.00 -15.91 -2.89
C ARG A 6 -6.94 -17.03 -3.30
N VAL A 7 -6.47 -17.97 -4.13
CA VAL A 7 -7.25 -19.13 -4.59
C VAL A 7 -7.63 -20.03 -3.42
N THR A 8 -6.70 -20.29 -2.49
CA THR A 8 -6.95 -21.10 -1.30
C THR A 8 -7.96 -20.42 -0.37
N ALA A 9 -7.83 -19.12 -0.10
CA ALA A 9 -8.81 -18.38 0.70
C ALA A 9 -10.21 -18.46 0.08
N LYS A 10 -10.31 -18.25 -1.24
CA LYS A 10 -11.58 -18.40 -1.98
C LYS A 10 -12.16 -19.82 -1.85
N LYS A 11 -11.34 -20.87 -1.99
CA LYS A 11 -11.75 -22.28 -1.83
C LYS A 11 -12.40 -22.54 -0.46
N HIS A 12 -11.93 -21.86 0.58
CA HIS A 12 -12.42 -22.02 1.95
C HIS A 12 -13.46 -20.97 2.36
N GLY A 13 -13.94 -20.12 1.44
CA GLY A 13 -14.92 -19.07 1.75
C GLY A 13 -14.37 -17.97 2.67
N VAL A 14 -13.04 -17.81 2.74
CA VAL A 14 -12.37 -16.79 3.55
C VAL A 14 -12.01 -15.59 2.67
N ALA A 15 -12.26 -14.39 3.16
CA ALA A 15 -11.87 -13.16 2.48
C ALA A 15 -10.34 -13.04 2.44
N SER A 16 -9.76 -12.95 1.23
CA SER A 16 -8.31 -12.81 1.06
C SER A 16 -7.85 -11.36 1.31
N GLY A 17 -6.76 -11.22 2.06
CA GLY A 17 -6.16 -9.94 2.43
C GLY A 17 -4.76 -9.71 1.86
N ILE A 18 -4.39 -8.45 1.61
CA ILE A 18 -3.04 -8.06 1.17
C ILE A 18 -2.69 -6.61 1.55
N HIS A 19 -1.41 -6.34 1.83
CA HIS A 19 -0.87 -4.99 1.97
C HIS A 19 -0.19 -4.54 0.67
N VAL A 20 -0.42 -3.29 0.26
CA VAL A 20 0.16 -2.69 -0.95
C VAL A 20 0.68 -1.28 -0.65
N ALA A 21 1.65 -0.80 -1.43
CA ALA A 21 2.28 0.51 -1.17
C ALA A 21 1.46 1.72 -1.66
N ASP A 22 0.57 1.51 -2.63
CA ASP A 22 -0.12 2.61 -3.33
C ASP A 22 -1.48 2.20 -3.90
N ALA A 23 -2.25 3.21 -4.33
CA ALA A 23 -3.59 3.04 -4.88
C ALA A 23 -3.61 2.24 -6.20
N ALA A 24 -2.58 2.36 -7.04
CA ALA A 24 -2.54 1.64 -8.31
C ALA A 24 -2.37 0.13 -8.07
N GLN A 25 -1.55 -0.26 -7.10
CA GLN A 25 -1.44 -1.63 -6.62
C GLN A 25 -2.76 -2.12 -6.01
N ALA A 26 -3.43 -1.29 -5.21
CA ALA A 26 -4.72 -1.64 -4.63
C ALA A 26 -5.76 -1.97 -5.71
N GLN A 27 -5.84 -1.15 -6.76
CA GLN A 27 -6.72 -1.40 -7.90
C GLN A 27 -6.39 -2.70 -8.63
N ARG A 28 -5.10 -3.03 -8.80
CA ARG A 28 -4.70 -4.32 -9.38
C ARG A 28 -5.15 -5.50 -8.52
N ARG A 29 -4.90 -5.44 -7.20
CA ARG A 29 -5.29 -6.51 -6.27
C ARG A 29 -6.80 -6.67 -6.16
N ALA A 30 -7.55 -5.57 -6.22
CA ALA A 30 -9.01 -5.61 -6.27
C ALA A 30 -9.51 -6.33 -7.53
N LYS A 31 -8.92 -6.05 -8.71
CA LYS A 31 -9.25 -6.76 -9.97
C LYS A 31 -8.89 -8.24 -9.93
N GLU A 32 -7.83 -8.61 -9.22
CA GLU A 32 -7.46 -10.01 -8.98
C GLU A 32 -8.43 -10.73 -8.03
N GLY A 33 -9.23 -9.98 -7.24
CA GLY A 33 -10.25 -10.51 -6.34
C GLY A 33 -9.82 -10.59 -4.86
N PHE A 34 -8.80 -9.84 -4.45
CA PHE A 34 -8.57 -9.57 -3.03
C PHE A 34 -9.69 -8.71 -2.45
N GLN A 35 -10.10 -8.99 -1.21
CA GLN A 35 -11.27 -8.37 -0.58
C GLN A 35 -10.90 -7.43 0.57
N PHE A 36 -9.75 -7.66 1.21
CA PHE A 36 -9.21 -6.79 2.24
C PHE A 36 -7.85 -6.24 1.80
N ILE A 37 -7.76 -4.95 1.50
CA ILE A 37 -6.55 -4.35 0.92
C ILE A 37 -6.10 -3.19 1.80
N ALA A 38 -5.03 -3.39 2.56
CA ALA A 38 -4.37 -2.33 3.31
C ALA A 38 -3.48 -1.53 2.35
N VAL A 39 -3.72 -0.22 2.24
CA VAL A 39 -2.99 0.66 1.31
C VAL A 39 -2.09 1.58 2.10
N ALA A 40 -0.78 1.34 1.98
CA ALA A 40 0.27 2.00 2.75
C ALA A 40 0.05 1.92 4.27
N SER A 41 0.95 2.56 5.00
CA SER A 41 0.80 2.83 6.42
C SER A 41 0.44 4.30 6.66
N ASP A 42 -0.05 4.58 7.86
CA ASP A 42 -0.20 5.95 8.39
C ASP A 42 1.11 6.75 8.31
N ALA A 43 2.23 6.16 8.73
CA ALA A 43 3.56 6.75 8.63
C ALA A 43 3.95 7.02 7.17
N GLY A 44 3.64 6.07 6.27
CA GLY A 44 3.88 6.21 4.83
C GLY A 44 3.10 7.38 4.24
N PHE A 45 1.82 7.52 4.57
CA PHE A 45 1.00 8.66 4.15
C PHE A 45 1.49 9.98 4.74
N LEU A 46 1.80 10.01 6.02
CA LEU A 46 2.29 11.21 6.70
C LEU A 46 3.59 11.71 6.04
N MET A 47 4.53 10.80 5.78
CA MET A 47 5.79 11.16 5.12
C MET A 47 5.59 11.59 3.68
N ALA A 48 4.70 10.91 2.93
CA ALA A 48 4.39 11.31 1.57
C ALA A 48 3.86 12.75 1.52
N LYS A 49 2.93 13.10 2.41
CA LYS A 49 2.38 14.45 2.47
C LYS A 49 3.38 15.48 3.02
N ALA A 50 4.16 15.13 4.03
CA ALA A 50 5.22 15.99 4.55
C ALA A 50 6.25 16.33 3.47
N LYS A 51 6.66 15.33 2.67
CA LYS A 51 7.55 15.52 1.52
C LYS A 51 6.94 16.45 0.48
N GLU A 52 5.66 16.27 0.14
CA GLU A 52 4.95 17.15 -0.81
C GLU A 52 4.98 18.62 -0.35
N VAL A 53 4.61 18.88 0.91
CA VAL A 53 4.55 20.23 1.49
C VAL A 53 5.94 20.87 1.57
N THR A 54 6.92 20.15 2.11
CA THR A 54 8.30 20.67 2.22
C THR A 54 8.93 20.95 0.87
N SER A 55 8.62 20.13 -0.15
CA SER A 55 9.10 20.38 -1.53
C SER A 55 8.47 21.62 -2.13
N ALA A 56 7.17 21.85 -1.92
CA ALA A 56 6.48 23.07 -2.37
C ALA A 56 7.04 24.35 -1.70
N LEU A 57 7.61 24.23 -0.51
CA LEU A 57 8.29 25.31 0.21
C LEU A 57 9.78 25.44 -0.14
N GLY A 58 10.33 24.58 -1.01
CA GLY A 58 11.75 24.58 -1.38
C GLY A 58 12.70 23.98 -0.33
N LEU A 59 12.20 23.23 0.66
CA LEU A 59 12.95 22.74 1.82
C LEU A 59 13.59 21.34 1.62
N GLY A 60 13.91 20.95 0.38
CA GLY A 60 14.18 19.56 -0.03
C GLY A 60 15.50 18.88 0.40
N ALA A 61 16.22 19.36 1.41
CA ALA A 61 17.59 18.89 1.73
C ALA A 61 17.72 17.88 2.91
N GLY A 62 16.62 17.38 3.47
CA GLY A 62 16.66 16.42 4.58
C GLY A 62 16.83 14.95 4.13
N LYS A 63 17.93 14.30 4.51
CA LYS A 63 18.21 12.88 4.25
C LYS A 63 17.31 11.93 5.07
N ALA A 64 16.97 10.82 4.41
CA ALA A 64 16.36 9.57 4.91
C ALA A 64 14.91 9.66 5.40
N VAL A 65 13.98 9.35 4.48
CA VAL A 65 12.67 8.78 4.82
C VAL A 65 12.88 7.35 5.30
N ALA A 66 12.40 7.05 6.51
CA ALA A 66 12.53 5.72 7.10
C ALA A 66 11.91 4.66 6.16
N LYS A 67 12.53 3.48 6.15
CA LYS A 67 12.03 2.33 5.39
C LYS A 67 10.91 1.69 6.21
N TYR A 68 9.69 1.69 5.66
CA TYR A 68 8.53 0.96 6.18
C TYR A 68 8.02 0.03 5.08
#